data_AF-A0A2V6B7T4-F1
#
_entry.id   AF-A0A2V6B7T4-F1
#
_cell.length_a   1.000
_cell.length_b   1.000
_cell.length_c   1.000
_cell.angle_alpha   90.00
_cell.angle_beta   90.00
_cell.angle_gamma   90.00
#
_symmetry.space_group_name_H-M   'P 1'
#
loop_
_entity.id
_entity.type
_entity.pdbx_description
1 polymer ?
#
loop_
_entity_poly.entity_id
_entity_poly.type
_entity_poly.pdbx_seq_one_letter_code
_entity_poly.pdbx_strand_id
1 'polypeptide(L)'
;MENKPRYRIFLLSPAYAGGQRARMILSERAQFELARKLRGKKGAPIAEVFTFLSGLYFRGKIAYATAFARPARGTPGVFVITPTRGLVDARTRIHLDDLREFAMVDIHEDDSRYRLPMDRDAQRLAKKLPMESEIILLSSVATGKYVDVLLASFRDRLRFPSRSTSAGLPLELFCITRRCEPIVNPLSYGREWYHPVDSQSEERGCFFDFTQRDGSPSG
;
A
#
# COMPACT_ATOMS: atom_id res chain seq x y z
N MET A 1 21.94 12.47 21.40
CA MET A 1 21.11 13.30 20.51
C MET A 1 20.56 12.40 19.42
N GLU A 2 19.31 12.00 19.52
CA GLU A 2 18.68 11.16 18.50
C GLU A 2 18.36 12.04 17.28
N ASN A 3 19.10 11.84 16.20
CA ASN A 3 19.04 12.69 15.02
C ASN A 3 17.70 12.42 14.31
N LYS A 4 16.71 13.30 14.52
CA LYS A 4 15.36 13.14 13.97
C LYS A 4 15.45 13.07 12.44
N PRO A 5 14.86 12.05 11.79
CA PRO A 5 14.95 11.90 10.34
C PRO A 5 14.43 13.16 9.63
N ARG A 6 15.23 13.68 8.69
CA ARG A 6 14.90 14.91 7.97
C ARG A 6 13.93 14.66 6.83
N TYR A 7 13.97 13.47 6.24
CA TYR A 7 13.10 13.11 5.13
C TYR A 7 12.29 11.86 5.44
N ARG A 8 11.04 11.86 5.01
CA ARG A 8 10.10 10.77 5.26
C ARG A 8 9.43 10.37 3.97
N ILE A 9 9.65 9.12 3.59
CA ILE A 9 9.10 8.50 2.39
C ILE A 9 8.17 7.38 2.81
N PHE A 10 7.06 7.21 2.08
CA PHE A 10 6.10 6.16 2.34
C PHE A 10 6.04 5.17 1.19
N LEU A 11 5.98 3.88 1.54
CA LEU A 11 5.69 2.78 0.62
C LEU A 11 4.32 2.22 0.99
N LEU A 12 3.41 2.17 0.02
CA LEU A 12 2.06 1.66 0.22
C LEU A 12 1.99 0.26 -0.39
N SER A 13 1.53 -0.72 0.41
CA SER A 13 1.23 -2.03 -0.16
C SER A 13 0.10 -1.92 -1.20
N PRO A 14 0.14 -2.75 -2.26
CA PRO A 14 -0.79 -2.66 -3.39
C PRO A 14 -2.22 -3.00 -3.00
N ALA A 15 -3.13 -2.67 -3.90
CA ALA A 15 -4.48 -3.23 -3.93
C ALA A 15 -4.53 -4.43 -4.89
N TYR A 16 -5.35 -5.43 -4.57
CA TYR A 16 -5.54 -6.57 -5.47
C TYR A 16 -6.30 -6.16 -6.74
N ALA A 17 -5.66 -6.36 -7.89
CA ALA A 17 -6.19 -5.98 -9.20
C ALA A 17 -7.06 -7.07 -9.88
N GLY A 18 -7.29 -8.21 -9.23
CA GLY A 18 -8.15 -9.30 -9.74
C GLY A 18 -9.57 -9.34 -9.16
N GLY A 19 -9.88 -8.49 -8.18
CA GLY A 19 -11.15 -8.54 -7.43
C GLY A 19 -12.38 -7.97 -8.17
N GLN A 20 -13.54 -8.04 -7.52
CA GLN A 20 -14.82 -7.58 -8.09
C GLN A 20 -14.77 -6.11 -8.55
N ARG A 21 -14.15 -5.22 -7.77
CA ARG A 21 -14.02 -3.79 -8.11
C ARG A 21 -13.10 -3.58 -9.31
N ALA A 22 -12.09 -4.43 -9.49
CA ALA A 22 -11.27 -4.41 -10.72
C ALA A 22 -12.11 -4.80 -11.94
N ARG A 23 -12.98 -5.81 -11.83
CA ARG A 23 -13.90 -6.17 -12.92
C ARG A 23 -14.87 -5.04 -13.27
N MET A 24 -15.36 -4.31 -12.26
CA MET A 24 -16.23 -3.15 -12.48
C MET A 24 -15.55 -2.05 -13.29
N ILE A 25 -14.29 -1.71 -12.98
CA ILE A 25 -13.58 -0.64 -13.69
C ILE A 25 -13.07 -1.07 -15.07
N LEU A 26 -12.74 -2.36 -15.24
CA LEU A 26 -12.31 -2.94 -16.51
C LEU A 26 -13.47 -3.14 -17.51
N SER A 27 -14.72 -3.13 -17.04
CA SER A 27 -15.89 -3.26 -17.89
C SER A 27 -16.00 -2.10 -18.90
N GLU A 28 -16.22 -2.46 -20.18
CA GLU A 28 -16.44 -1.48 -21.26
C GLU A 28 -17.68 -0.62 -21.02
N ARG A 29 -18.66 -1.15 -20.28
CA ARG A 29 -19.91 -0.46 -19.94
C ARG A 29 -19.79 0.51 -18.76
N ALA A 30 -18.66 0.54 -18.05
CA ALA A 30 -18.49 1.34 -16.85
C ALA A 30 -18.45 2.83 -17.16
N GLN A 31 -19.49 3.61 -16.84
CA GLN A 31 -19.57 5.03 -17.20
C GLN A 31 -19.12 6.01 -16.11
N PHE A 32 -18.73 5.53 -14.92
CA PHE A 32 -18.26 6.41 -13.86
C PHE A 32 -16.93 7.09 -14.21
N GLU A 33 -16.69 8.27 -13.64
CA GLU A 33 -15.60 9.17 -14.00
C GLU A 33 -14.21 8.49 -14.02
N LEU A 34 -13.89 7.68 -13.01
CA LEU A 34 -12.59 7.01 -12.95
C LEU A 34 -12.39 6.00 -14.10
N ALA A 35 -13.42 5.23 -14.48
CA ALA A 35 -13.35 4.33 -15.63
C ALA A 35 -13.17 5.11 -16.95
N ARG A 36 -13.86 6.25 -17.09
CA ARG A 36 -13.69 7.14 -18.25
C ARG A 36 -12.27 7.72 -18.31
N LYS A 37 -11.70 8.14 -17.18
CA LYS A 37 -10.31 8.63 -17.09
C LYS A 37 -9.31 7.57 -17.54
N LEU A 38 -9.45 6.32 -17.08
CA LEU A 38 -8.54 5.22 -17.43
C LEU A 38 -8.58 4.82 -18.91
N ARG A 39 -9.73 4.96 -19.57
CA ARG A 39 -9.85 4.77 -21.03
C ARG A 39 -9.38 5.97 -21.83
N GLY A 40 -9.49 7.17 -21.25
CA GLY A 40 -9.05 8.39 -21.89
C GLY A 40 -7.53 8.54 -21.92
N LYS A 41 -7.04 9.39 -22.84
CA LYS A 41 -5.59 9.70 -22.96
C LYS A 41 -4.97 10.21 -21.65
N LYS A 42 -5.77 10.85 -20.78
CA LYS A 42 -5.30 11.41 -19.51
C LYS A 42 -4.96 10.37 -18.45
N GLY A 43 -5.51 9.15 -18.50
CA GLY A 43 -5.37 8.16 -17.43
C GLY A 43 -5.83 8.66 -16.05
N ALA A 44 -5.55 7.89 -15.00
CA ALA A 44 -5.81 8.28 -13.62
C ALA A 44 -4.62 7.95 -12.71
N PRO A 45 -4.36 8.74 -11.65
CA PRO A 45 -3.32 8.42 -10.67
C PRO A 45 -3.50 7.01 -10.09
N ILE A 46 -2.42 6.23 -10.00
CA ILE A 46 -2.45 4.87 -9.43
C ILE A 46 -3.07 4.84 -8.03
N ALA A 47 -2.83 5.87 -7.22
CA ALA A 47 -3.45 5.97 -5.90
C ALA A 47 -4.98 6.15 -5.95
N GLU A 48 -5.52 6.86 -6.94
CA GLU A 48 -6.98 6.99 -7.15
C GLU A 48 -7.57 5.63 -7.54
N VAL A 49 -6.89 4.90 -8.43
CA VAL A 49 -7.30 3.55 -8.85
C VAL A 49 -7.25 2.57 -7.69
N PHE A 50 -6.16 2.52 -6.93
CA PHE A 50 -6.03 1.57 -5.82
C PHE A 50 -6.95 1.92 -4.65
N THR A 51 -7.28 3.20 -4.44
CA THR A 51 -8.37 3.63 -3.56
C THR A 51 -9.71 3.07 -4.04
N PHE A 52 -9.97 3.07 -5.35
CA PHE A 52 -11.16 2.45 -5.92
C PHE A 52 -11.13 0.92 -5.86
N LEU A 53 -9.99 0.25 -5.81
CA LEU A 53 -9.95 -1.22 -5.69
C LEU A 53 -10.15 -1.69 -4.24
N SER A 54 -9.54 -1.00 -3.27
CA SER A 54 -9.50 -1.43 -1.87
C SER A 54 -10.37 -0.60 -0.91
N GLY A 55 -10.96 0.51 -1.37
CA GLY A 55 -11.88 1.31 -0.56
C GLY A 55 -11.18 2.00 0.61
N LEU A 56 -11.80 1.92 1.80
CA LEU A 56 -11.30 2.57 3.01
C LEU A 56 -9.88 2.16 3.36
N TYR A 57 -9.51 0.92 3.08
CA TYR A 57 -8.20 0.38 3.40
C TYR A 57 -7.06 1.17 2.72
N PHE A 58 -7.08 1.26 1.39
CA PHE A 58 -6.06 2.03 0.67
C PHE A 58 -6.23 3.53 0.89
N ARG A 59 -7.48 4.00 1.05
CA ARG A 59 -7.78 5.42 1.35
C ARG A 59 -7.08 5.90 2.62
N GLY A 60 -7.11 5.10 3.69
CA GLY A 60 -6.42 5.42 4.94
C GLY A 60 -4.90 5.55 4.74
N LYS A 61 -4.30 4.55 4.07
CA LYS A 61 -2.86 4.52 3.77
C LYS A 61 -2.40 5.75 2.97
N ILE A 62 -3.09 6.08 1.87
CA ILE A 62 -2.70 7.22 1.03
C ILE A 62 -2.92 8.57 1.74
N ALA A 63 -4.00 8.71 2.50
CA ALA A 63 -4.28 9.93 3.25
C ALA A 63 -3.19 10.18 4.31
N TYR A 64 -2.84 9.16 5.08
CA TYR A 64 -1.77 9.23 6.07
C TYR A 64 -0.42 9.55 5.42
N ALA A 65 -0.01 8.77 4.41
CA ALA A 65 1.25 8.99 3.73
C ALA A 65 1.36 10.40 3.12
N THR A 66 0.29 10.90 2.50
CA THR A 66 0.29 12.25 1.92
C THR A 66 0.40 13.34 2.99
N ALA A 67 -0.27 13.16 4.14
CA ALA A 67 -0.24 14.14 5.22
C ALA A 67 1.13 14.22 5.93
N PHE A 68 1.84 13.10 6.02
CA PHE A 68 3.06 13.02 6.81
C PHE A 68 4.35 12.94 5.97
N ALA A 69 4.27 12.75 4.65
CA ALA A 69 5.46 12.69 3.80
C ALA A 69 6.30 13.97 3.89
N ARG A 70 7.62 13.79 3.96
CA ARG A 70 8.61 14.87 3.94
C ARG A 70 9.68 14.51 2.90
N PRO A 71 9.37 14.53 1.61
CA PRO A 71 10.34 14.14 0.59
C PRO A 71 11.51 15.12 0.50
N ALA A 72 12.67 14.61 0.10
CA ALA A 72 13.74 15.47 -0.41
C ALA A 72 13.31 16.10 -1.75
N ARG A 73 13.85 17.28 -2.07
CA ARG A 73 13.52 17.99 -3.31
C ARG A 73 13.82 17.09 -4.52
N GLY A 74 12.84 16.97 -5.42
CA GLY A 74 12.97 16.15 -6.64
C GLY A 74 12.66 14.67 -6.47
N THR A 75 12.29 14.21 -5.27
CA THR A 75 11.91 12.81 -5.01
C THR A 75 10.43 12.73 -4.61
N PRO A 76 9.65 11.76 -5.15
CA PRO A 76 8.31 11.51 -4.66
C PRO A 76 8.30 11.13 -3.18
N GLY A 77 7.32 11.61 -2.42
CA GLY A 77 7.16 11.27 -0.99
C GLY A 77 6.38 9.99 -0.73
N VAL A 78 5.61 9.52 -1.72
CA VAL A 78 4.72 8.37 -1.57
C VAL A 78 4.82 7.49 -2.81
N PHE A 79 5.17 6.22 -2.59
CA PHE A 79 5.24 5.19 -3.61
C PHE A 79 4.22 4.10 -3.34
N VAL A 80 3.70 3.53 -4.41
CA VAL A 80 2.85 2.35 -4.40
C VAL A 80 3.69 1.18 -4.90
N ILE A 81 3.74 0.11 -4.12
CA ILE A 81 4.31 -1.17 -4.56
C ILE A 81 3.35 -1.75 -5.59
N THR A 82 3.87 -2.22 -6.72
CA THR A 82 3.06 -2.79 -7.81
C THR A 82 3.52 -4.21 -8.17
N PRO A 83 2.62 -5.07 -8.70
CA PRO A 83 2.97 -6.45 -9.04
C PRO A 83 4.02 -6.60 -10.16
N THR A 84 4.11 -5.64 -11.08
CA THR A 84 4.95 -5.76 -12.29
C THR A 84 5.93 -4.62 -12.51
N ARG A 85 5.77 -3.49 -11.81
CA ARG A 85 6.54 -2.26 -12.07
C ARG A 85 7.38 -1.79 -10.88
N GLY A 86 7.43 -2.56 -9.80
CA GLY A 86 8.20 -2.20 -8.61
C GLY A 86 7.57 -1.04 -7.84
N LEU A 87 8.34 0.02 -7.59
CA LEU A 87 7.91 1.19 -6.82
C LEU A 87 7.49 2.34 -7.73
N VAL A 88 6.19 2.67 -7.73
CA VAL A 88 5.60 3.69 -8.61
C VAL A 88 5.17 4.91 -7.78
N ASP A 89 5.46 6.15 -8.23
CA ASP A 89 4.94 7.37 -7.56
C ASP A 89 3.41 7.28 -7.52
N ALA A 90 2.81 7.50 -6.35
CA ALA A 90 1.36 7.49 -6.15
C ALA A 90 0.56 8.38 -7.13
N ARG A 91 1.21 9.40 -7.70
CA ARG A 91 0.64 10.35 -8.68
C ARG A 91 0.80 9.89 -10.13
N THR A 92 1.56 8.82 -10.38
CA THR A 92 1.76 8.26 -11.72
C THR A 92 0.42 7.91 -12.32
N ARG A 93 0.18 8.40 -13.53
CA ARG A 93 -1.06 8.12 -14.27
C ARG A 93 -0.93 6.76 -14.92
N ILE A 94 -1.95 5.94 -14.72
CA ILE A 94 -2.10 4.63 -15.34
C ILE A 94 -3.37 4.58 -16.19
N HIS A 95 -3.44 3.58 -17.05
CA HIS A 95 -4.51 3.28 -18.00
C HIS A 95 -5.04 1.85 -17.78
N LEU A 96 -6.07 1.46 -18.53
CA LEU A 96 -6.66 0.13 -18.40
C LEU A 96 -5.66 -1.00 -18.61
N ASP A 97 -4.75 -0.86 -19.58
CA ASP A 97 -3.78 -1.92 -19.90
C ASP A 97 -2.78 -2.12 -18.77
N ASP A 98 -2.41 -1.06 -18.06
CA ASP A 98 -1.57 -1.16 -16.86
C ASP A 98 -2.30 -1.94 -15.75
N LEU A 99 -3.61 -1.71 -15.59
CA LEU A 99 -4.40 -2.42 -14.59
C LEU A 99 -4.57 -3.90 -14.96
N ARG A 100 -4.73 -4.22 -16.25
CA ARG A 100 -4.73 -5.60 -16.75
C ARG A 100 -3.38 -6.27 -16.49
N GLU A 101 -2.29 -5.57 -16.76
CA GLU A 101 -0.93 -6.04 -16.46
C GLU A 101 -0.76 -6.37 -14.98
N PHE A 102 -1.22 -5.49 -14.08
CA PHE A 102 -1.15 -5.74 -12.63
C PHE A 102 -1.98 -6.94 -12.18
N ALA A 103 -3.03 -7.30 -12.91
CA ALA A 103 -3.86 -8.46 -12.59
C ALA A 103 -3.23 -9.80 -13.03
N MET A 104 -2.20 -9.79 -13.88
CA MET A 104 -1.57 -11.01 -14.42
C MET A 104 -0.47 -11.60 -13.54
N VAL A 105 0.02 -10.85 -12.55
CA VAL A 105 1.15 -11.24 -11.72
C VAL A 105 0.76 -11.19 -10.27
N ASP A 106 0.91 -12.32 -9.59
CA ASP A 106 0.77 -12.39 -8.15
C ASP A 106 2.00 -11.81 -7.47
N ILE A 107 1.80 -11.17 -6.33
CA ILE A 107 2.91 -10.64 -5.53
C ILE A 107 3.46 -11.81 -4.73
N HIS A 108 4.53 -12.40 -5.26
CA HIS A 108 5.21 -13.54 -4.67
C HIS A 108 6.72 -13.34 -4.73
N GLU A 109 7.43 -13.69 -3.66
CA GLU A 109 8.89 -13.47 -3.55
C GLU A 109 9.69 -14.24 -4.60
N ASP A 110 9.24 -15.44 -4.96
CA ASP A 110 9.85 -16.27 -6.00
C ASP A 110 9.48 -15.87 -7.44
N ASP A 111 8.48 -14.99 -7.65
CA ASP A 111 8.11 -14.57 -9.01
C ASP A 111 9.07 -13.48 -9.50
N SER A 112 9.96 -13.85 -10.42
CA SER A 112 10.93 -12.93 -11.03
C SER A 112 10.30 -11.69 -11.68
N ARG A 113 9.06 -11.79 -12.18
CA ARG A 113 8.32 -10.67 -12.79
C ARG A 113 7.97 -9.60 -11.76
N TYR A 114 7.80 -10.00 -10.51
CA TYR A 114 7.62 -9.11 -9.36
C TYR A 114 8.97 -8.69 -8.75
N ARG A 115 9.84 -9.68 -8.50
CA ARG A 115 11.08 -9.51 -7.76
C ARG A 115 12.06 -8.55 -8.44
N LEU A 116 12.24 -8.68 -9.76
CA LEU A 116 13.23 -7.90 -10.52
C LEU A 116 12.90 -6.39 -10.56
N PRO A 117 11.68 -5.95 -10.93
CA PRO A 117 11.32 -4.54 -10.87
C PRO A 117 11.40 -3.96 -9.45
N MET A 118 11.00 -4.75 -8.45
CA MET A 118 11.00 -4.32 -7.05
C MET A 118 12.43 -4.08 -6.53
N ASP A 119 13.36 -5.01 -6.74
CA ASP A 119 14.78 -4.82 -6.36
C ASP A 119 15.40 -3.62 -7.04
N ARG A 120 15.20 -3.52 -8.35
CA ARG A 120 15.74 -2.43 -9.17
C ARG A 120 15.34 -1.08 -8.60
N ASP A 121 14.06 -0.91 -8.28
CA ASP A 121 13.55 0.38 -7.83
C ASP A 121 13.84 0.65 -6.36
N ALA A 122 13.83 -0.38 -5.51
CA ALA A 122 14.25 -0.26 -4.11
C ALA A 122 15.72 0.17 -4.02
N GLN A 123 16.62 -0.46 -4.80
CA GLN A 123 18.03 -0.10 -4.85
C GLN A 123 18.26 1.31 -5.43
N ARG A 124 17.54 1.69 -6.49
CA ARG A 124 17.61 3.06 -7.03
C ARG A 124 17.16 4.09 -6.01
N LEU A 125 16.07 3.81 -5.29
CA LEU A 125 15.53 4.71 -4.28
C LEU A 125 16.52 4.82 -3.10
N ALA A 126 17.09 3.71 -2.65
CA ALA A 126 18.09 3.69 -1.57
C ALA A 126 19.31 4.56 -1.89
N LYS A 127 19.79 4.52 -3.14
CA LYS A 127 20.92 5.33 -3.65
C LYS A 127 20.58 6.81 -3.78
N LYS A 128 19.33 7.16 -4.11
CA LYS A 128 18.89 8.55 -4.29
C LYS A 128 18.55 9.26 -2.97
N LEU A 129 18.10 8.51 -1.97
CA LEU A 129 17.64 9.09 -0.72
C LEU A 129 18.80 9.44 0.22
N PRO A 130 18.85 10.67 0.78
CA PRO A 130 19.82 11.06 1.80
C PRO A 130 19.83 10.10 2.99
N MET A 131 20.98 9.91 3.65
CA MET A 131 21.12 8.95 4.77
C MET A 131 20.13 9.22 5.92
N GLU A 132 19.76 10.48 6.13
CA GLU A 132 18.78 10.93 7.14
C GLU A 132 17.31 10.68 6.75
N SER A 133 17.06 9.86 5.72
CA SER A 133 15.70 9.52 5.28
C SER A 133 15.20 8.26 5.96
N GLU A 134 14.00 8.34 6.52
CA GLU A 134 13.22 7.18 6.96
C GLU A 134 12.23 6.75 5.87
N ILE A 135 12.09 5.43 5.71
CA ILE A 135 11.20 4.81 4.73
C ILE A 135 10.16 4.00 5.50
N ILE A 136 8.91 4.40 5.40
CA ILE A 136 7.81 3.83 6.17
C ILE A 136 6.94 2.97 5.27
N LEU A 137 6.81 1.69 5.60
CA LEU A 137 5.92 0.77 4.89
C LEU A 137 4.54 0.75 5.56
N LEU A 138 3.50 1.10 4.81
CA LEU A 138 2.10 0.98 5.22
C LEU A 138 1.47 -0.25 4.55
N SER A 139 1.31 -1.32 5.33
CA SER A 139 0.70 -2.61 4.93
C SER A 139 -0.26 -3.12 5.99
N SER A 140 -1.36 -3.78 5.60
CA SER A 140 -2.34 -4.43 6.51
C SER A 140 -1.72 -5.52 7.36
N VAL A 141 -0.81 -6.27 6.76
CA VAL A 141 -0.08 -7.36 7.39
C VAL A 141 1.31 -7.29 6.76
N ALA A 142 2.35 -7.35 7.58
CA ALA A 142 3.72 -7.51 7.12
C ALA A 142 3.87 -8.90 6.49
N THR A 143 3.38 -9.06 5.26
CA THR A 143 3.53 -10.28 4.49
C THR A 143 4.95 -10.33 3.97
N GLY A 144 5.63 -11.47 4.11
CA GLY A 144 7.05 -11.58 3.78
C GLY A 144 7.38 -11.23 2.32
N LYS A 145 6.40 -11.45 1.46
CA LYS A 145 6.36 -11.19 0.01
C LYS A 145 7.08 -9.90 -0.44
N TYR A 146 6.97 -8.80 0.30
CA TYR A 146 7.68 -7.56 -0.01
C TYR A 146 8.55 -7.04 1.12
N VAL A 147 8.37 -7.51 2.35
CA VAL A 147 9.16 -7.03 3.49
C VAL A 147 10.62 -7.46 3.36
N ASP A 148 10.89 -8.70 2.97
CA ASP A 148 12.26 -9.20 2.83
C ASP A 148 13.05 -8.46 1.74
N VAL A 149 12.39 -8.20 0.61
CA VAL A 149 12.92 -7.40 -0.50
C VAL A 149 13.33 -5.99 -0.04
N LEU A 150 12.44 -5.37 0.74
CA LEU A 150 12.62 -4.00 1.21
C LEU A 150 13.68 -3.93 2.31
N LEU A 151 13.74 -4.93 3.20
CA LEU A 151 14.77 -5.04 4.24
C LEU A 151 16.16 -5.19 3.63
N ALA A 152 16.30 -6.02 2.59
CA ALA A 152 17.58 -6.19 1.89
C ALA A 152 18.11 -4.86 1.31
N SER A 153 17.22 -4.00 0.82
CA SER A 153 17.57 -2.73 0.18
C SER A 153 17.72 -1.54 1.15
N PHE A 154 16.84 -1.45 2.16
CA PHE A 154 16.71 -0.28 3.02
C PHE A 154 17.23 -0.49 4.45
N ARG A 155 17.39 -1.75 4.89
CA ARG A 155 17.98 -2.12 6.18
C ARG A 155 17.35 -1.33 7.35
N ASP A 156 18.19 -0.71 8.16
CA ASP A 156 17.89 0.11 9.34
C ASP A 156 17.08 1.39 9.05
N ARG A 157 16.93 1.77 7.77
CA ARG A 157 16.09 2.91 7.34
C ARG A 157 14.64 2.52 7.07
N LEU A 158 14.33 1.22 6.92
CA LEU A 158 12.97 0.74 6.78
C LEU A 158 12.28 0.74 8.14
N ARG A 159 11.05 1.23 8.19
CA ARG A 159 10.25 1.34 9.40
C ARG A 159 8.81 0.95 9.18
N PHE A 160 8.17 0.55 10.27
CA PHE A 160 6.76 0.17 10.30
C PHE A 160 6.02 1.04 11.33
N PRO A 161 4.75 1.38 11.10
CA PRO A 161 3.91 1.93 12.15
C PRO A 161 3.90 0.98 13.35
N SER A 162 4.17 1.46 14.56
CA SER A 162 3.94 0.64 15.76
C SER A 162 2.46 0.26 15.82
N ARG A 163 2.18 -1.03 15.92
CA ARG A 163 0.85 -1.48 16.32
C ARG A 163 0.71 -1.20 17.82
N SER A 164 -0.02 -0.16 18.19
CA SER A 164 -0.39 0.05 19.58
C SER A 164 -1.49 -0.92 19.97
N THR A 165 -1.18 -1.75 20.94
CA THR A 165 -2.10 -2.70 21.60
C THR A 165 -3.18 -2.02 22.44
N SER A 166 -3.26 -0.69 22.50
CA SER A 166 -4.13 0.03 23.43
C SER A 166 -5.58 0.24 22.96
N ALA A 167 -6.00 -0.22 21.78
CA ALA A 167 -7.40 -0.08 21.37
C ALA A 167 -7.97 -1.16 20.43
N GLY A 168 -7.22 -2.22 20.09
CA GLY A 168 -7.73 -3.29 19.21
C GLY A 168 -8.16 -2.83 17.80
N LEU A 169 -7.80 -1.61 17.39
CA LEU A 169 -8.22 -1.05 16.11
C LEU A 169 -7.33 -1.58 14.97
N PRO A 170 -7.92 -2.01 13.84
CA PRO A 170 -7.16 -2.32 12.63
C PRO A 170 -6.31 -1.11 12.20
N LEU A 171 -5.15 -1.36 11.57
CA LEU A 171 -4.28 -0.34 10.97
C LEU A 171 -5.06 0.65 10.07
N GLU A 172 -6.19 0.21 9.53
CA GLU A 172 -7.14 0.99 8.74
C GLU A 172 -7.71 2.19 9.52
N LEU A 173 -8.14 1.99 10.77
CA LEU A 173 -8.61 3.07 11.64
C LEU A 173 -7.46 3.87 12.22
N PHE A 174 -6.28 3.27 12.40
CA PHE A 174 -5.09 4.00 12.87
C PHE A 174 -4.68 5.10 11.88
N CYS A 175 -4.64 4.80 10.58
CA CYS A 175 -4.31 5.79 9.55
C CYS A 175 -5.35 6.93 9.48
N ILE A 176 -6.61 6.65 9.83
CA ILE A 176 -7.71 7.62 9.82
C ILE A 176 -7.69 8.54 11.06
N THR A 177 -7.27 8.02 12.23
CA THR A 177 -7.42 8.70 13.53
C THR A 177 -6.31 9.71 13.88
N ARG A 178 -5.33 9.93 12.99
CA ARG A 178 -4.24 10.94 13.12
C ARG A 178 -3.43 10.89 14.43
N ARG A 179 -3.49 9.82 15.22
CA ARG A 179 -2.64 9.67 16.42
C ARG A 179 -1.29 9.09 16.02
N CYS A 180 -0.25 9.90 16.16
CA CYS A 180 1.14 9.51 15.94
C CYS A 180 1.67 8.79 17.19
N GLU A 181 2.05 7.53 17.05
CA GLU A 181 2.82 6.75 18.02
C GLU A 181 4.08 6.18 17.33
N PRO A 182 5.10 5.70 18.08
CA PRO A 182 6.47 5.65 17.59
C PRO A 182 6.66 4.68 16.41
N ILE A 183 7.27 5.18 15.35
CA ILE A 183 7.69 4.37 14.20
C ILE A 183 8.84 3.44 14.64
N VAL A 184 8.65 2.12 14.55
CA VAL A 184 9.61 1.12 15.08
C VAL A 184 10.58 0.62 14.00
N ASN A 185 11.81 0.30 14.40
CA ASN A 185 12.79 -0.39 13.56
C ASN A 185 12.54 -1.91 13.64
N PRO A 186 12.38 -2.61 12.51
CA PRO A 186 12.26 -4.07 12.48
C PRO A 186 13.49 -4.78 13.06
N LEU A 187 14.68 -4.16 13.03
CA LEU A 187 15.89 -4.77 13.62
C LEU A 187 15.92 -4.71 15.16
N SER A 188 15.00 -3.96 15.78
CA SER A 188 14.93 -3.80 17.24
C SER A 188 13.98 -4.79 17.91
N TYR A 189 13.12 -5.46 17.14
CA TYR A 189 12.18 -6.47 17.63
C TYR A 189 12.39 -7.74 16.79
N GLY A 190 12.68 -8.86 17.42
CA GLY A 190 12.95 -10.14 16.74
C GLY A 190 11.79 -10.61 15.85
N ARG A 191 11.99 -11.76 15.17
CA ARG A 191 11.08 -12.38 14.18
C ARG A 191 9.63 -12.67 14.65
N GLU A 192 9.20 -12.21 15.83
CA GLU A 192 7.84 -12.39 16.38
C GLU A 192 6.75 -11.59 15.63
N TRP A 193 7.11 -10.64 14.78
CA TRP A 193 6.14 -9.91 13.93
C TRP A 193 5.82 -10.60 12.60
N TYR A 194 6.56 -11.66 12.27
CA TYR A 194 6.40 -12.42 11.01
C TYR A 194 5.55 -13.66 11.27
N HIS A 195 4.26 -13.57 10.95
CA HIS A 195 3.45 -14.76 10.73
C HIS A 195 3.14 -14.83 9.23
N PRO A 196 3.57 -15.89 8.51
CA PRO A 196 3.13 -16.09 7.13
C PRO A 196 1.63 -16.31 7.13
N VAL A 197 0.89 -15.29 6.68
CA VAL A 197 -0.56 -15.36 6.52
C VAL A 197 -0.85 -15.87 5.11
N ASP A 198 -1.59 -16.97 5.04
CA ASP A 198 -1.94 -17.66 3.80
C ASP A 198 -2.76 -16.75 2.88
N SER A 199 -2.43 -16.71 1.60
CA SER A 199 -2.92 -15.72 0.61
C SER A 199 -4.45 -15.66 0.52
N GLN A 200 -5.13 -16.75 0.85
CA GLN A 200 -6.59 -16.86 0.81
C GLN A 200 -7.31 -16.32 2.05
N SER A 201 -6.58 -16.04 3.13
CA SER A 201 -7.16 -15.52 4.37
C SER A 201 -7.35 -13.99 4.36
N GLU A 202 -6.68 -13.25 3.47
CA GLU A 202 -7.02 -11.85 3.16
C GLU A 202 -8.44 -11.71 2.58
N GLU A 203 -8.97 -12.75 1.92
CA GLU A 203 -10.30 -12.72 1.30
C GLU A 203 -11.45 -12.93 2.31
N ARG A 204 -11.22 -13.69 3.39
CA ARG A 204 -12.31 -14.03 4.34
C ARG A 204 -12.56 -12.97 5.40
N GLY A 205 -11.63 -12.05 5.62
CA GLY A 205 -11.75 -11.00 6.64
C GLY A 205 -12.62 -9.79 6.24
N CYS A 206 -13.12 -9.73 5.00
CA CYS A 206 -13.74 -8.51 4.46
C CYS A 206 -15.23 -8.66 4.07
N PHE A 207 -15.91 -9.72 4.52
CA PHE A 207 -17.37 -9.80 4.48
C PHE A 207 -17.95 -9.25 5.80
N PHE A 208 -18.00 -7.92 5.93
CA PHE A 208 -19.04 -7.31 6.77
C PHE A 208 -20.30 -7.28 5.90
N ASP A 209 -21.17 -8.25 6.14
CA ASP A 209 -22.51 -8.32 5.58
C ASP A 209 -23.27 -7.03 5.96
N PHE A 210 -23.49 -6.17 4.98
CA PHE A 210 -24.32 -4.97 5.11
C PHE A 210 -25.73 -5.31 4.63
N THR A 211 -26.33 -6.38 5.15
CA THR A 211 -27.77 -6.61 5.05
C THR A 211 -28.34 -7.03 6.41
N GLN A 212 -29.51 -6.45 6.73
CA GLN A 212 -30.29 -6.59 7.97
C GLN A 212 -29.95 -5.65 9.15
N ARG A 213 -30.46 -4.42 9.06
CA ARG A 213 -31.18 -3.79 10.17
C ARG A 213 -32.51 -3.24 9.66
N ASP A 214 -33.43 -4.14 9.35
CA ASP A 214 -34.87 -3.83 9.38
C ASP A 214 -35.44 -4.49 10.63
N GLY A 215 -35.35 -3.77 11.74
CA GLY A 215 -36.08 -4.09 12.96
C GLY A 215 -37.45 -3.44 12.89
N SER A 216 -38.45 -4.19 12.43
CA SER A 216 -39.86 -3.86 12.66
C SER A 216 -40.17 -3.97 14.16
N PRO A 217 -40.87 -3.00 14.78
CA PRO A 217 -41.39 -3.18 16.12
C PRO A 217 -42.75 -3.88 16.04
N SER A 218 -42.91 -4.98 16.77
CA SER A 218 -44.19 -5.64 16.99
C SER A 218 -44.27 -6.10 18.43
N GLY A 219 -45.32 -5.67 19.14
CA GLY A 219 -45.69 -6.12 20.48
C GLY A 219 -45.94 -4.97 21.43
#